data_AF-A0A264BYW8-F1
#
_entry.id   AF-A0A264BYW8-F1
#
_cell.length_a   1.000
_cell.length_b   1.000
_cell.length_c   1.000
_cell.angle_alpha   90.00
_cell.angle_beta   90.00
_cell.angle_gamma   90.00
#
_symmetry.space_group_name_H-M   'P 1'
#
loop_
_entity.id
_entity.type
_entity.pdbx_description
1 polymer ?
#
loop_
_entity_poly.entity_id
_entity_poly.type
_entity_poly.pdbx_seq_one_letter_code
_entity_poly.pdbx_strand_id
1 'polypeptide(L)'
;MTTFLFLFHSTVGVVRMRKALQAAGMTFEVKDIPRQLRSGCGLCIYLSCMPGDEQRWVIPGETAALFRVAGNDYHLLATYAHRGSPDEALADIRDASPVALTLTGATDKMPNRSPGKA
;
A
#
# COMPACT_ATOMS: atom_id res chain seq x y z
N MET A 1 -2.95 -25.92 5.15
CA MET A 1 -3.36 -24.92 4.14
C MET A 1 -4.51 -24.12 4.74
N THR A 2 -4.42 -22.80 4.71
CA THR A 2 -5.46 -21.89 5.19
C THR A 2 -5.89 -20.98 4.05
N THR A 3 -7.18 -20.70 3.99
CA THR A 3 -7.74 -19.80 2.98
C THR A 3 -7.74 -18.38 3.53
N PHE A 4 -7.18 -17.46 2.77
CA PHE A 4 -7.14 -16.04 3.07
C PHE A 4 -7.93 -15.27 2.03
N LEU A 5 -8.62 -14.22 2.45
CA LEU A 5 -9.39 -13.32 1.61
C LEU A 5 -8.72 -11.95 1.61
N PHE A 6 -8.39 -11.48 0.42
CA PHE A 6 -7.81 -10.17 0.17
C PHE A 6 -8.87 -9.24 -0.40
N LEU A 7 -9.10 -8.12 0.28
CA LEU A 7 -9.86 -6.98 -0.23
C LEU A 7 -8.90 -5.94 -0.80
N PHE A 8 -9.37 -5.19 -1.79
CA PHE A 8 -8.58 -4.15 -2.46
C PHE A 8 -9.34 -2.83 -2.50
N HIS A 9 -8.61 -1.74 -2.46
CA HIS A 9 -9.15 -0.39 -2.65
C HIS A 9 -9.57 -0.16 -4.11
N SER A 10 -8.90 -0.81 -5.04
CA SER A 10 -9.08 -0.63 -6.49
C SER A 10 -9.04 -1.94 -7.26
N THR A 11 -9.58 -1.94 -8.48
CA THR A 11 -9.44 -3.06 -9.42
C THR A 11 -7.99 -3.29 -9.87
N VAL A 12 -7.13 -2.27 -9.77
CA VAL A 12 -5.70 -2.38 -10.08
C VAL A 12 -5.01 -3.34 -9.12
N GLY A 13 -5.33 -3.28 -7.82
CA GLY A 13 -4.84 -4.22 -6.81
C GLY A 13 -5.17 -5.67 -7.15
N VAL A 14 -6.42 -5.94 -7.53
CA VAL A 14 -6.90 -7.26 -7.93
C VAL A 14 -6.10 -7.78 -9.14
N VAL A 15 -5.95 -6.96 -10.18
CA VAL A 15 -5.25 -7.36 -11.41
C VAL A 15 -3.77 -7.61 -11.15
N ARG A 16 -3.10 -6.77 -10.33
CA ARG A 16 -1.69 -6.95 -9.97
C ARG A 16 -1.48 -8.23 -9.18
N MET A 17 -2.27 -8.46 -8.14
CA MET A 17 -2.14 -9.66 -7.31
C MET A 17 -2.46 -10.91 -8.12
N ARG A 18 -3.51 -10.91 -8.95
CA ARG A 18 -3.81 -12.00 -9.87
C ARG A 18 -2.61 -12.36 -10.74
N LYS A 19 -1.97 -11.37 -11.37
CA LYS A 19 -0.79 -11.60 -12.22
C LYS A 19 0.37 -12.20 -11.43
N ALA A 20 0.63 -11.68 -10.22
CA ALA A 20 1.69 -12.20 -9.35
C ALA A 20 1.44 -13.66 -8.92
N LEU A 21 0.20 -13.98 -8.53
CA LEU A 21 -0.19 -15.34 -8.14
C LEU A 21 -0.12 -16.31 -9.32
N GLN A 22 -0.53 -15.89 -10.52
CA GLN A 22 -0.39 -16.68 -11.75
C GLN A 22 1.08 -16.96 -12.08
N ALA A 23 1.94 -15.94 -11.99
CA ALA A 23 3.37 -16.09 -12.25
C ALA A 23 4.06 -17.03 -11.26
N ALA A 24 3.57 -17.07 -10.01
CA ALA A 24 4.07 -17.95 -8.97
C ALA A 24 3.45 -19.35 -8.97
N GLY A 25 2.49 -19.65 -9.86
CA GLY A 25 1.80 -20.94 -9.90
C GLY A 25 0.93 -21.21 -8.67
N MET A 26 0.47 -20.16 -7.99
CA MET A 26 -0.35 -20.28 -6.79
C MET A 26 -1.82 -20.58 -7.15
N THR A 27 -2.52 -21.30 -6.28
CA THR A 27 -3.95 -21.58 -6.41
C THR A 27 -4.77 -20.46 -5.75
N PHE A 28 -5.58 -19.76 -6.56
CA PHE A 28 -6.39 -18.64 -6.09
C PHE A 28 -7.72 -18.56 -6.85
N GLU A 29 -8.71 -17.89 -6.24
CA GLU A 29 -10.01 -17.59 -6.86
C GLU A 29 -10.31 -16.10 -6.77
N VAL A 30 -10.84 -15.52 -7.85
CA VAL A 30 -11.36 -14.14 -7.85
C VAL A 30 -12.88 -14.22 -7.75
N LYS A 31 -13.47 -13.54 -6.75
CA LYS A 31 -14.92 -13.55 -6.49
C LYS A 31 -15.40 -12.14 -6.16
N ASP A 32 -16.71 -11.93 -6.30
CA ASP A 32 -17.37 -10.73 -5.77
C ASP A 32 -17.23 -10.68 -4.24
N ILE A 33 -17.19 -9.48 -3.67
CA ILE A 33 -17.04 -9.31 -2.23
C ILE A 33 -18.27 -9.88 -1.52
N PRO A 34 -18.09 -10.79 -0.54
CA PRO A 34 -19.21 -11.30 0.23
C PRO A 34 -19.95 -10.14 0.91
N ARG A 35 -21.29 -10.16 0.89
CA ARG A 35 -22.15 -9.04 1.38
C ARG A 35 -21.84 -8.54 2.80
N GLN A 36 -21.20 -9.37 3.61
CA GLN A 36 -20.77 -9.06 4.98
C GLN A 36 -19.55 -8.13 5.01
N LEU A 37 -18.73 -8.18 3.97
CA LEU A 37 -17.54 -7.36 3.78
C LEU A 37 -17.83 -6.25 2.77
N ARG A 38 -17.14 -5.12 2.89
CA ARG A 38 -17.27 -3.97 1.99
C ARG A 38 -15.87 -3.49 1.63
N SER A 39 -15.60 -3.34 0.34
CA SER A 39 -14.40 -2.67 -0.17
C SER A 39 -14.73 -1.86 -1.42
N GLY A 40 -13.89 -0.87 -1.73
CA GLY A 40 -14.15 0.12 -2.78
C GLY A 40 -14.34 -0.45 -4.19
N CYS A 41 -13.74 -1.59 -4.51
CA CYS A 41 -13.70 -2.12 -5.88
C CYS A 41 -14.62 -3.32 -6.16
N GLY A 42 -15.43 -3.78 -5.20
CA GLY A 42 -16.40 -4.88 -5.41
C GLY A 42 -15.81 -6.29 -5.60
N LEU A 43 -14.48 -6.44 -5.72
CA LEU A 43 -13.81 -7.72 -5.98
C LEU A 43 -12.88 -8.12 -4.83
N CYS A 44 -12.75 -9.43 -4.61
CA CYS A 44 -11.83 -10.03 -3.66
C CYS A 44 -11.08 -11.21 -4.27
N ILE A 45 -9.95 -11.57 -3.67
CA ILE A 45 -9.17 -12.76 -4.03
C ILE A 45 -9.10 -13.70 -2.84
N TYR A 46 -9.49 -14.95 -3.05
CA TYR A 46 -9.25 -16.05 -2.13
C TYR A 46 -7.94 -16.73 -2.50
N LEU A 47 -7.04 -16.86 -1.54
CA LEU A 47 -5.74 -17.51 -1.70
C LEU A 47 -5.58 -18.62 -0.66
N SER A 48 -5.25 -19.82 -1.12
CA SER A 48 -4.87 -20.92 -0.23
C SER A 48 -3.34 -20.95 -0.07
N CYS A 49 -2.84 -20.67 1.12
CA CYS A 49 -1.40 -20.75 1.41
C CYS A 49 -1.12 -21.15 2.87
N MET A 50 0.16 -21.24 3.24
CA MET A 50 0.53 -21.46 4.64
C MET A 50 0.42 -20.15 5.42
N PRO A 51 0.06 -20.20 6.72
CA PRO A 51 0.05 -19.00 7.53
C PRO A 51 1.45 -18.38 7.63
N GLY A 52 1.53 -17.07 7.49
CA GLY A 52 2.76 -16.29 7.34
C GLY A 52 3.10 -15.97 5.89
N ASP A 53 2.70 -16.82 4.94
CA ASP A 53 2.98 -16.60 3.52
C ASP A 53 2.03 -15.59 2.87
N GLU A 54 0.85 -15.37 3.44
CA GLU A 54 -0.15 -14.45 2.91
C GLU A 54 0.35 -13.01 2.90
N GLN A 55 1.22 -12.64 3.84
CA GLN A 55 1.78 -11.30 3.99
C GLN A 55 2.62 -10.89 2.77
N ARG A 56 3.29 -11.84 2.11
CA ARG A 56 4.11 -11.56 0.92
C ARG A 56 3.30 -11.10 -0.29
N TRP A 57 1.99 -11.37 -0.28
CA TRP A 57 1.08 -11.04 -1.38
C TRP A 57 0.34 -9.72 -1.16
N VAL A 58 0.50 -9.09 0.00
CA VAL A 58 -0.06 -7.76 0.29
C VAL A 58 0.61 -6.73 -0.61
N ILE A 59 -0.19 -5.90 -1.26
CA ILE A 59 0.28 -4.82 -2.14
C ILE A 59 0.00 -3.49 -1.42
N PRO A 60 1.04 -2.80 -0.91
CA PRO A 60 0.87 -1.52 -0.22
C PRO A 60 0.10 -0.49 -1.06
N GLY A 61 -0.82 0.22 -0.42
CA GLY A 61 -1.68 1.22 -1.05
C GLY A 61 -2.84 0.67 -1.90
N GLU A 62 -2.81 -0.61 -2.27
CA GLU A 62 -3.83 -1.27 -3.10
C GLU A 62 -4.65 -2.30 -2.33
N THR A 63 -4.01 -3.14 -1.51
CA THR A 63 -4.70 -4.05 -0.58
C THR A 63 -5.38 -3.20 0.48
N ALA A 64 -6.65 -3.50 0.77
CA ALA A 64 -7.45 -2.79 1.76
C ALA A 64 -7.50 -3.56 3.09
N ALA A 65 -7.71 -4.86 3.02
CA ALA A 65 -7.79 -5.69 4.19
C ALA A 65 -7.48 -7.15 3.86
N LEU A 66 -6.99 -7.85 4.86
CA LEU A 66 -6.66 -9.27 4.82
C LEU A 66 -7.48 -9.99 5.90
N PHE A 67 -8.19 -11.02 5.48
CA PHE A 67 -8.98 -11.87 6.38
C PHE A 67 -8.52 -13.32 6.28
N ARG A 68 -8.57 -14.01 7.41
CA ARG A 68 -8.50 -15.48 7.46
C ARG A 68 -9.91 -16.03 7.38
N VAL A 69 -10.14 -16.94 6.44
CA VAL A 69 -11.42 -17.63 6.29
C VAL A 69 -11.42 -18.87 7.19
N ALA A 70 -12.33 -18.93 8.15
CA ALA A 70 -12.51 -20.06 9.07
C ALA A 70 -13.93 -20.62 8.94
N GLY A 71 -14.12 -21.53 7.98
CA GLY A 71 -15.43 -22.07 7.67
C GLY A 71 -16.32 -20.99 7.04
N ASN A 72 -17.28 -20.48 7.81
CA ASN A 72 -18.24 -19.47 7.37
C ASN A 72 -17.94 -18.05 7.88
N ASP A 73 -16.89 -17.91 8.68
CA ASP A 73 -16.48 -16.67 9.32
C ASP A 73 -15.22 -16.06 8.68
N TYR A 74 -15.14 -14.74 8.74
CA TYR A 74 -14.01 -13.94 8.26
C TYR A 74 -13.33 -13.26 9.43
N HIS A 75 -12.14 -13.74 9.82
CA HIS A 75 -11.36 -13.12 10.87
C HIS A 75 -10.43 -12.08 10.25
N LEU A 76 -10.67 -10.80 10.54
CA LEU A 76 -9.80 -9.71 10.12
C LEU A 76 -8.41 -9.92 10.73
N LEU A 77 -7.39 -9.97 9.88
CA LEU A 77 -5.99 -10.04 10.29
C LEU A 77 -5.33 -8.67 10.25
N ALA A 78 -5.58 -7.91 9.18
CA ALA A 78 -4.97 -6.60 8.99
C ALA A 78 -5.82 -5.72 8.07
N THR A 79 -5.73 -4.41 8.28
CA THR A 79 -6.29 -3.36 7.42
C THR A 79 -5.16 -2.46 6.97
N TYR A 80 -5.20 -2.01 5.72
CA TYR A 80 -4.16 -1.22 5.07
C TYR A 80 -4.76 0.06 4.49
N ALA A 81 -4.06 1.18 4.66
CA ALA A 81 -4.47 2.47 4.13
C ALA A 81 -4.42 2.47 2.58
N HIS A 82 -5.30 3.29 1.97
CA HIS A 82 -5.23 3.53 0.54
C HIS A 82 -4.08 4.48 0.20
N ARG A 83 -3.45 4.27 -0.95
CA ARG A 83 -2.37 5.13 -1.45
C ARG A 83 -2.83 6.59 -1.52
N GLY A 84 -2.10 7.49 -0.86
CA GLY A 84 -2.46 8.91 -0.80
C GLY A 84 -3.47 9.29 0.29
N SER A 85 -3.77 8.39 1.24
CA SER A 85 -4.42 8.79 2.49
C SER A 85 -3.48 9.73 3.26
N PRO A 86 -3.97 10.78 3.95
CA PRO A 86 -3.12 11.70 4.70
C PRO A 86 -2.29 11.00 5.80
N ASP A 87 -2.68 9.79 6.21
CA ASP A 87 -1.95 8.93 7.14
C ASP A 87 -0.73 8.23 6.51
N GLU A 88 -0.76 7.90 5.20
CA GLU A 88 0.40 7.32 4.49
C GLU A 88 1.48 8.37 4.25
N ALA A 89 1.10 9.62 3.97
CA ALA A 89 2.06 10.72 3.93
C ALA A 89 2.86 10.79 5.24
N LEU A 90 2.21 10.54 6.39
CA LEU A 90 2.90 10.51 7.68
C LEU A 90 3.80 9.29 7.88
N ALA A 91 3.47 8.14 7.27
CA ALA A 91 4.30 6.93 7.29
C ALA A 91 5.52 7.04 6.37
N ASP A 92 5.37 7.63 5.19
CA ASP A 92 6.45 7.86 4.22
C ASP A 92 7.48 8.88 4.77
N ILE A 93 7.02 9.91 5.51
CA ILE A 93 7.91 10.84 6.23
C ILE A 93 8.69 10.14 7.35
N ARG A 94 8.17 9.05 7.94
CA ARG A 94 8.85 8.31 9.02
C ARG A 94 9.91 7.33 8.51
N ASP A 95 9.79 6.84 7.28
CA ASP A 95 10.79 5.98 6.62
C ASP A 95 11.89 6.80 5.91
N ALA A 96 11.59 8.04 5.52
CA ALA A 96 12.59 9.02 5.12
C ALA A 96 13.46 9.41 6.33
N SER A 97 14.59 8.71 6.49
CA SER A 97 15.64 9.03 7.46
C SER A 97 15.92 10.55 7.52
N PRO A 98 15.91 11.18 8.71
CA PRO A 98 16.09 12.64 8.85
C PRO A 98 17.54 13.11 8.60
N VAL A 99 18.43 12.26 8.09
CA VAL A 99 19.83 12.60 7.83
C VAL A 99 19.99 13.12 6.41
N ALA A 100 19.37 14.25 6.10
CA ALA A 100 19.75 15.06 4.94
C ALA A 100 19.27 16.52 5.05
N LEU A 101 19.33 17.13 6.24
CA LEU A 101 19.31 18.58 6.37
C LEU A 101 20.69 19.08 6.81
N THR A 102 21.72 18.73 6.05
CA THR A 102 23.02 19.41 6.19
C THR A 102 22.89 20.78 5.53
N LEU A 103 22.50 21.76 6.34
CA LEU A 103 22.59 23.18 6.05
C LEU A 103 24.08 23.54 5.90
N THR A 104 24.60 23.55 4.66
CA THR A 104 25.94 24.07 4.38
C THR A 104 25.86 25.18 3.36
N GLY A 105 26.44 26.34 3.73
CA GLY A 105 26.92 27.35 2.79
C GLY A 105 25.99 28.55 2.69
N ALA A 106 26.09 29.49 3.62
CA ALA A 106 27.05 30.61 3.55
C ALA A 106 26.53 31.75 2.66
N THR A 107 26.28 32.86 3.34
CA THR A 107 26.10 34.21 2.82
C THR A 107 27.02 34.49 1.64
N ASP A 108 26.46 34.71 0.44
CA ASP A 108 27.16 35.47 -0.59
C ASP A 108 26.49 36.83 -0.79
N LYS A 109 27.36 37.82 -0.93
CA LYS A 109 27.15 39.22 -0.65
C LYS A 109 26.22 39.89 -1.65
N MET A 110 25.40 40.78 -1.12
CA MET A 110 24.87 41.94 -1.83
C MET A 110 26.01 42.78 -2.45
N PRO A 111 26.06 43.00 -3.77
CA PRO A 111 26.88 44.05 -4.33
C PRO A 111 26.09 45.37 -4.32
N ASN A 112 26.52 46.27 -3.45
CA ASN A 112 26.27 47.69 -3.57
C ASN A 112 26.84 48.19 -4.91
N ARG A 113 26.03 48.84 -5.74
CA ARG A 113 26.50 49.64 -6.89
C ARG A 113 25.63 50.87 -7.09
N SER A 114 25.90 51.92 -6.31
CA SER A 114 26.05 53.27 -6.87
C SER A 114 27.49 53.38 -7.43
N PRO A 115 27.89 54.28 -8.35
CA PRO A 115 27.35 55.64 -8.61
C PRO A 115 27.30 56.03 -10.12
N GLY A 116 26.95 57.28 -10.45
CA GLY A 116 27.51 57.93 -11.66
C GLY A 116 26.61 58.89 -12.44
N LYS A 117 26.58 60.14 -11.98
CA LYS A 117 26.35 61.40 -12.69
C LYS A 117 26.84 61.43 -14.16
N ALA A 118 25.98 61.89 -15.07
CA ALA A 118 26.30 62.78 -16.20
C ALA A 118 25.05 63.55 -16.60
#